data_AF-A0A3C1FYA2-F1
#
_entry.id   AF-A0A3C1FYA2-F1
#
_cell.length_a   1.000
_cell.length_b   1.000
_cell.length_c   1.000
_cell.angle_alpha   90.00
_cell.angle_beta   90.00
_cell.angle_gamma   90.00
#
_symmetry.space_group_name_H-M   'P 1'
#
loop_
_entity.id
_entity.type
_entity.pdbx_description
1 polymer ?
#
loop_
_entity_poly.entity_id
_entity_poly.type
_entity_poly.pdbx_seq_one_letter_code
_entity_poly.pdbx_strand_id
1 'polypeptide(L)' 'MAAVNLDRCIGCGLCVTACPAEAVQLVKKAEDEQYQPPKSGAKMFMLLAVERKKNILSMR' A
#
# COMPACT_ATOMS: atom_id res chain seq x y z
N MET A 1 13.86 -11.11 17.03
CA MET A 1 12.45 -11.20 16.55
C MET A 1 12.23 -10.01 15.63
N ALA A 2 11.85 -10.23 14.37
CA ALA A 2 11.62 -9.15 13.42
C ALA A 2 10.16 -8.66 13.53
N ALA A 3 9.95 -7.35 13.41
CA ALA A 3 8.63 -6.73 13.45
C ALA A 3 8.32 -6.08 12.10
N VAL A 4 7.05 -6.16 11.69
CA VAL A 4 6.56 -5.48 10.49
C VAL A 4 6.11 -4.06 10.87
N ASN A 5 6.62 -3.05 10.19
CA ASN A 5 6.07 -1.70 10.28
C ASN A 5 4.83 -1.61 9.38
N LEU A 6 3.65 -1.51 10.00
CA LEU A 6 2.37 -1.52 9.30
C LEU A 6 2.11 -0.25 8.49
N ASP A 7 2.64 0.91 8.89
CA ASP A 7 2.53 2.17 8.15
C ASP A 7 3.22 2.11 6.77
N ARG A 8 4.22 1.24 6.63
CA ARG A 8 4.98 1.05 5.39
C ARG A 8 4.67 -0.25 4.66
N CYS A 9 3.86 -1.12 5.26
CA CYS A 9 3.53 -2.42 4.70
C CYS A 9 2.58 -2.26 3.50
N ILE A 10 2.99 -2.76 2.34
CA ILE A 10 2.16 -2.75 1.12
C ILE A 10 1.40 -4.07 0.90
N GLY A 11 1.54 -5.03 1.82
CA GLY A 11 0.84 -6.32 1.74
C GLY A 11 1.32 -7.23 0.61
N CYS A 12 2.60 -7.18 0.21
CA CYS A 12 3.11 -8.01 -0.89
C CYS A 12 3.24 -9.52 -0.58
N GLY A 13 3.24 -9.90 0.70
CA GLY A 13 3.28 -11.31 1.14
C GLY A 13 4.65 -11.98 1.15
N LEU A 14 5.73 -11.31 0.73
CA LEU A 14 7.09 -11.90 0.72
C LEU A 14 7.53 -12.41 2.10
N CYS A 15 7.19 -11.71 3.17
CA CYS A 15 7.53 -12.12 4.53
C CYS A 15 6.81 -13.40 4.96
N VAL A 16 5.60 -13.66 4.46
CA VAL A 16 4.84 -14.88 4.75
C VAL A 16 5.51 -16.06 4.08
N THR A 17 5.76 -15.96 2.77
CA THR A 17 6.40 -17.05 2.00
C THR A 17 7.82 -17.36 2.47
N ALA A 18 8.56 -16.34 2.92
CA ALA A 18 9.93 -16.50 3.37
C ALA A 18 10.06 -17.10 4.78
N CYS A 19 9.00 -17.11 5.59
CA CYS A 19 9.08 -17.51 6.99
C CYS A 19 8.83 -19.02 7.15
N PRO A 20 9.86 -19.85 7.42
CA PRO A 20 9.69 -21.29 7.56
C PRO A 20 8.93 -21.70 8.82
N ALA A 21 8.89 -20.82 9.82
CA ALA A 21 8.18 -21.03 11.08
C ALA A 21 6.71 -20.56 11.01
N GLU A 22 6.27 -20.05 9.86
CA GLU A 22 4.89 -19.59 9.64
C GLU A 22 4.42 -18.55 10.69
N ALA A 23 5.36 -17.75 11.19
CA ALA A 23 5.13 -16.83 12.32
C ALA A 23 4.27 -15.60 11.97
N VAL A 24 3.95 -15.40 10.70
CA VAL A 24 3.18 -14.25 10.20
C VAL A 24 2.23 -14.69 9.10
N GLN A 25 1.07 -14.02 9.03
CA GLN A 25 0.04 -14.27 8.02
C GLN A 25 -0.36 -12.95 7.34
N LEU A 26 -0.76 -13.05 6.07
CA LEU A 26 -1.29 -11.93 5.31
C LEU A 26 -2.82 -12.06 5.23
N VAL A 27 -3.52 -11.07 5.77
CA VAL A 27 -4.98 -11.03 5.79
C VAL A 27 -5.46 -9.88 4.91
N LYS A 28 -6.53 -10.12 4.13
CA LYS A 28 -7.18 -9.05 3.36
C LYS A 28 -7.85 -8.06 4.32
N LYS A 29 -7.71 -6.77 4.02
CA LYS A 29 -8.46 -5.70 4.72
C LYS A 29 -9.95 -5.83 4.44
N ALA A 30 -10.77 -5.22 5.30
CA ALA A 30 -12.21 -5.11 5.05
C ALA A 30 -12.48 -4.41 3.71
N GLU A 31 -13.62 -4.67 3.10
CA GLU A 31 -13.95 -4.18 1.75
C GLU A 31 -13.95 -2.64 1.68
N ASP A 32 -14.39 -1.97 2.75
CA ASP A 32 -14.42 -0.53 2.89
C ASP A 32 -13.02 0.10 3.13
N GLU A 33 -12.04 -0.70 3.55
CA GLU A 33 -10.67 -0.27 3.78
C GLU A 33 -9.74 -0.50 2.58
N GLN A 34 -10.25 -1.09 1.50
CA GLN A 34 -9.47 -1.39 0.30
C GLN A 34 -9.38 -0.16 -0.62
N TYR A 35 -8.15 0.20 -1.01
CA TYR A 35 -7.92 1.26 -1.98
C TYR A 35 -8.43 0.82 -3.37
N GLN A 36 -9.43 1.54 -3.88
CA GLN A 36 -10.01 1.31 -5.20
C GLN A 36 -9.26 2.16 -6.24
N PRO A 37 -8.44 1.55 -7.11
CA PRO A 37 -7.79 2.31 -8.17
C PRO A 37 -8.83 2.85 -9.17
N PRO A 38 -8.58 4.02 -9.78
CA PRO A 38 -9.47 4.56 -10.80
C PRO A 38 -9.58 3.59 -11.99
N LYS A 39 -10.79 3.48 -12.55
CA LYS A 39 -11.12 2.55 -13.65
C LYS A 39 -10.36 2.81 -14.98
N SER A 40 -9.62 3.91 -15.10
CA SER A 40 -8.92 4.30 -16.33
C SER A 40 -7.56 4.91 -16.04
N GLY A 41 -6.56 4.55 -16.85
CA GLY A 41 -5.22 5.12 -16.79
C GLY A 41 -5.21 6.64 -16.95
N ALA A 42 -6.06 7.20 -17.84
CA ALA A 42 -6.18 8.66 -17.99
C ALA A 42 -6.59 9.34 -16.68
N LYS A 43 -7.55 8.73 -15.96
CA LYS A 43 -7.97 9.21 -14.64
C LYS A 43 -6.87 9.03 -13.59
N MET A 44 -6.11 7.94 -13.67
CA MET A 44 -4.94 7.73 -12.81
C MET A 44 -3.86 8.79 -13.03
N PHE A 45 -3.49 9.08 -14.28
CA PHE A 45 -2.51 10.12 -14.61
C PHE A 45 -2.95 11.50 -14.13
N MET A 46 -4.23 11.84 -14.29
CA MET A 46 -4.78 13.10 -13.76
C MET A 46 -4.70 13.17 -12.24
N LEU A 47 -5.05 12.09 -11.51
CA LEU A 47 -4.96 12.05 -10.05
C LEU A 47 -3.51 12.17 -9.56
N LEU A 48 -2.58 11.45 -10.17
CA LEU A 48 -1.15 11.55 -9.85
C LEU A 48 -0.60 12.95 -10.11
N ALA A 49 -1.05 13.64 -11.16
CA ALA A 49 -0.65 15.03 -11.44
C ALA A 49 -1.17 16.01 -10.36
N VAL A 50 -2.38 15.77 -9.84
CA VAL A 50 -2.96 16.55 -8.74
C VAL A 50 -2.25 16.26 -7.41
N GLU A 51 -1.95 14.98 -7.12
CA GLU A 51 -1.30 14.55 -5.87
C GLU A 51 0.18 14.93 -5.81
N ARG A 52 0.90 14.87 -6.94
CA ARG A 52 2.28 15.37 -7.02
C ARG A 52 2.39 16.85 -6.69
N LYS A 53 1.35 17.65 -7.00
CA LYS A 53 1.24 19.05 -6.54
C LYS A 53 1.00 19.15 -5.03
N LYS A 54 0.28 18.22 -4.39
CA LYS A 54 0.07 18.22 -2.93
C LYS A 54 1.31 17.78 -2.17
N ASN A 55 2.02 16.75 -2.63
CA ASN A 55 3.23 16.24 -1.99
C ASN A 55 4.45 17.18 -2.11
N ILE A 56 4.55 18.01 -3.16
CA ILE A 56 5.61 19.04 -3.24
C ILE A 56 5.37 20.23 -2.29
N LEU A 57 4.10 20.49 -1.95
CA LEU A 57 3.69 21.51 -0.98
C LEU A 57 3.81 21.02 0.48
N SER A 58 3.81 19.70 0.73
CA SER A 58 4.01 19.10 2.06
C SER A 58 5.47 18.72 2.37
N MET A 59 6.41 18.98 1.45
CA MET A 59 7.86 18.81 1.64
C MET A 59 8.58 20.15 1.87
N ARG A 60 7.84 21.20 2.21
CA ARG A 60 8.36 22.48 2.73
C ARG A 60 7.89 22.69 4.15
#